data_AF-A0A6S6M9S1-F1
#
_entry.id   AF-A0A6S6M9S1-F1
#
_cell.length_a   1.000
_cell.length_b   1.000
_cell.length_c   1.000
_cell.angle_alpha   90.00
_cell.angle_beta   90.00
_cell.angle_gamma   90.00
#
_symmetry.space_group_name_H-M   'P 1'
#
loop_
_entity.id
_entity.type
_entity.pdbx_description
1 polymer ?
#
loop_
_entity_poly.entity_id
_entity_poly.type
_entity_poly.pdbx_seq_one_letter_code
_entity_poly.pdbx_strand_id
1 'polypeptide(L)'
;MYRGSRKHVLDWTEKASFLDELADLVSPAPVKFTRHRQYMPRGKALADEARLESFGPSWLPESDVWHKIQNWWLVHKAGANTPNWDIAATCEIEGRAGLVLVEAKANWPELKTVGKPRRRDASVKSQENHDRIGLAIDEACKGWRSLDPRLSMTLDSHYQLANRLAFTWKLATLGLPVVLVYLGFTGDEGIADAGRPFADDADWQKAFTAHVSPIISQSLFEQRLEIEGVPVWLLSRSRKVLEVSPRRPYTKDNPGDRAVRQQGKFKL
;
A
#
# COMPACT_ATOMS: atom_id res chain seq x y z
N MET A 1 15.04 -5.45 14.54
CA MET A 1 15.06 -4.05 14.06
C MET A 1 14.37 -4.00 12.71
N TYR A 2 13.43 -3.07 12.51
CA TYR A 2 12.72 -2.90 11.23
C TYR A 2 13.68 -2.40 10.14
N ARG A 3 13.37 -2.69 8.88
CA ARG A 3 14.10 -2.23 7.67
C ARG A 3 13.11 -1.90 6.56
N GLY A 4 13.57 -1.18 5.54
CA GLY A 4 12.77 -0.89 4.34
C GLY A 4 11.59 0.03 4.62
N SER A 5 10.57 -0.01 3.76
CA SER A 5 9.39 0.87 3.85
C SER A 5 8.77 0.84 5.26
N ARG A 6 8.67 -0.34 5.85
CA ARG A 6 8.15 -0.53 7.20
C ARG A 6 8.90 0.26 8.27
N LYS A 7 10.24 0.30 8.24
CA LYS A 7 11.03 1.14 9.16
C LYS A 7 10.66 2.60 8.98
N HIS A 8 10.65 3.06 7.73
CA HIS A 8 10.49 4.48 7.42
C HIS A 8 9.08 4.99 7.70
N VAL A 9 8.06 4.14 7.53
CA VAL A 9 6.70 4.39 8.00
C VAL A 9 6.67 4.61 9.51
N LEU A 10 7.31 3.73 10.28
CA LEU A 10 7.32 3.82 11.74
C LEU A 10 8.10 5.06 12.21
N ASP A 11 9.27 5.34 11.63
CA ASP A 11 10.04 6.55 11.96
C ASP A 11 9.26 7.83 11.63
N TRP A 12 8.51 7.83 10.53
CA TRP A 12 7.72 8.99 10.14
C TRP A 12 6.50 9.21 11.03
N THR A 13 5.73 8.16 11.30
CA THR A 13 4.51 8.21 12.14
C THR A 13 4.80 8.49 13.61
N GLU A 14 6.05 8.33 14.04
CA GLU A 14 6.55 8.69 15.37
C GLU A 14 6.79 10.21 15.54
N LYS A 15 6.92 10.96 14.44
CA LYS A 15 7.13 12.42 14.51
C LYS A 15 5.86 13.14 14.93
N ALA A 16 6.01 14.14 15.81
CA ALA A 16 4.92 15.03 16.18
C ALA A 16 4.32 15.80 14.98
N SER A 17 5.16 16.12 13.98
CA SER A 17 4.77 16.79 12.73
C SER A 17 4.17 15.88 11.67
N PHE A 18 4.00 14.58 11.94
CA PHE A 18 3.60 13.58 10.94
C PHE A 18 2.36 14.00 10.12
N LEU A 19 1.29 14.45 10.78
CA LEU A 19 0.03 14.76 10.11
C LEU A 19 0.10 16.04 9.29
N ASP A 20 0.91 17.02 9.71
CA ASP A 20 1.14 18.23 8.93
C ASP A 20 1.96 17.88 7.68
N GLU A 21 3.01 17.08 7.84
CA GLU A 21 3.81 16.56 6.72
C GLU A 21 2.98 15.68 5.76
N LEU A 22 2.03 14.90 6.29
CA LEU A 22 1.10 14.11 5.47
C LEU A 22 0.12 15.02 4.71
N ALA A 23 -0.33 16.12 5.32
CA ALA A 23 -1.22 17.09 4.66
C ALA A 23 -0.52 17.73 3.45
N ASP A 24 0.74 18.13 3.64
CA ASP A 24 1.57 18.67 2.55
C ASP A 24 1.79 17.62 1.47
N LEU A 25 2.08 16.36 1.87
CA LEU A 25 2.31 15.27 0.93
C LEU A 25 1.10 14.99 0.03
N VAL A 26 -0.13 15.08 0.57
CA VAL A 26 -1.35 14.77 -0.21
C VAL A 26 -1.90 15.95 -1.00
N SER A 27 -1.29 17.13 -0.91
CA SER A 27 -1.62 18.27 -1.77
C SER A 27 -1.51 17.88 -3.26
N PRO A 28 -2.46 18.28 -4.13
CA PRO A 28 -3.51 19.29 -3.92
C PRO A 28 -4.84 18.75 -3.36
N ALA A 29 -4.93 17.50 -2.91
CA ALA A 29 -6.17 16.98 -2.34
C ALA A 29 -6.56 17.81 -1.10
N PRO A 30 -7.80 18.30 -0.99
CA PRO A 30 -8.25 19.20 0.09
C PRO A 30 -8.51 18.41 1.38
N VAL A 31 -7.43 17.94 1.99
CA VAL A 31 -7.44 17.14 3.22
C VAL A 31 -7.27 18.04 4.44
N LYS A 32 -8.14 17.85 5.44
CA LYS A 32 -8.02 18.46 6.76
C LYS A 32 -7.99 17.38 7.82
N PHE A 33 -6.93 17.33 8.63
CA PHE A 33 -6.91 16.43 9.78
C PHE A 33 -7.68 17.06 10.96
N THR A 34 -8.75 16.41 11.43
CA THR A 34 -9.66 16.90 12.48
C THR A 34 -9.02 16.87 13.87
N ARG A 35 -9.70 17.18 14.98
CA ARG A 35 -9.08 17.16 16.34
C ARG A 35 -9.03 15.77 16.99
N HIS A 36 -9.84 14.81 16.54
CA HIS A 36 -9.88 13.44 17.07
C HIS A 36 -9.02 12.46 16.23
N ARG A 37 -7.85 12.92 15.78
CA ARG A 37 -7.03 12.27 14.74
C ARG A 37 -6.69 10.83 15.10
N GLN A 38 -7.20 9.89 14.30
CA GLN A 38 -6.76 8.51 14.33
C GLN A 38 -5.88 8.26 13.11
N TYR A 39 -4.66 7.83 13.35
CA TYR A 39 -3.81 7.25 12.33
C TYR A 39 -3.12 6.03 12.91
N MET A 40 -2.76 5.12 12.01
CA MET A 40 -2.00 3.91 12.30
C MET A 40 -0.98 3.67 11.17
N PRO A 41 0.22 3.19 11.49
CA PRO A 41 0.75 2.94 12.84
C PRO A 41 1.09 4.23 13.60
N ARG A 42 1.44 4.12 14.89
CA ARG A 42 1.89 5.26 15.73
C ARG A 42 3.30 5.01 16.26
N GLY A 43 4.27 5.07 15.35
CA GLY A 43 5.66 4.80 15.69
C GLY A 43 5.92 3.34 16.08
N LYS A 44 7.13 3.07 16.57
CA LYS A 44 7.60 1.70 16.85
C LYS A 44 6.86 1.04 18.02
N ALA A 45 6.37 1.82 18.98
CA ALA A 45 5.66 1.32 20.15
C ALA A 45 4.27 0.76 19.80
N LEU A 46 3.62 1.31 18.76
CA LEU A 46 2.31 0.89 18.26
C LEU A 46 2.43 0.62 16.77
N ALA A 47 3.24 -0.38 16.46
CA ALA A 47 3.69 -0.61 15.10
C ALA A 47 2.60 -1.19 14.19
N ASP A 48 1.57 -1.88 14.70
CA ASP A 48 0.63 -2.64 13.87
C ASP A 48 0.09 -1.88 12.65
N GLU A 49 0.15 -2.55 11.49
CA GLU A 49 -0.41 -2.02 10.23
C GLU A 49 -1.91 -1.86 10.34
N ALA A 50 -2.46 -0.87 9.63
CA ALA A 50 -3.88 -0.60 9.69
C ALA A 50 -4.66 -1.66 8.89
N ARG A 51 -5.68 -2.23 9.52
CA ARG A 51 -6.71 -3.07 8.88
C ARG A 51 -8.05 -2.36 9.03
N LEU A 52 -8.79 -2.19 7.94
CA LEU A 52 -10.00 -1.35 7.97
C LEU A 52 -11.12 -1.94 8.82
N GLU A 53 -11.19 -3.28 8.95
CA GLU A 53 -12.15 -3.97 9.81
C GLU A 53 -11.93 -3.71 11.31
N SER A 54 -10.75 -3.23 11.71
CA SER A 54 -10.45 -2.84 13.10
C SER A 54 -10.27 -1.34 13.26
N PHE A 55 -9.58 -0.68 12.33
CA PHE A 55 -9.31 0.76 12.36
C PHE A 55 -10.56 1.59 12.06
N GLY A 56 -11.41 1.12 11.15
CA GLY A 56 -12.64 1.83 10.80
C GLY A 56 -13.61 1.98 11.97
N PRO A 57 -14.00 0.88 12.66
CA PRO A 57 -14.90 0.93 13.80
C PRO A 57 -14.37 1.74 14.99
N SER A 58 -13.05 1.87 15.18
CA SER A 58 -12.51 2.73 16.25
C SER A 58 -12.74 4.22 15.97
N TRP A 59 -12.95 4.59 14.70
CA TRP A 59 -13.20 5.96 14.27
C TRP A 59 -14.69 6.26 14.06
N LEU A 60 -15.38 5.42 13.29
CA LEU A 60 -16.81 5.53 12.99
C LEU A 60 -17.53 4.25 13.44
N PRO A 61 -17.77 4.05 14.75
CA PRO A 61 -18.31 2.80 15.30
C PRO A 61 -19.72 2.48 14.80
N GLU A 62 -20.55 3.49 14.61
CA GLU A 62 -21.95 3.34 14.17
C GLU A 62 -22.09 3.14 12.65
N SER A 63 -20.99 3.22 11.90
CA SER A 63 -21.03 3.10 10.44
C SER A 63 -21.02 1.64 10.00
N ASP A 64 -22.00 1.27 9.18
CA ASP A 64 -22.09 -0.08 8.60
C ASP A 64 -21.06 -0.34 7.49
N VAL A 65 -20.35 0.69 7.06
CA VAL A 65 -19.38 0.64 5.95
C VAL A 65 -18.31 -0.42 6.20
N TRP A 66 -17.84 -0.54 7.44
CA TRP A 66 -16.79 -1.49 7.82
C TRP A 66 -17.26 -2.95 7.71
N HIS A 67 -18.50 -3.21 8.10
CA HIS A 67 -19.11 -4.52 7.96
C HIS A 67 -19.37 -4.85 6.48
N LYS A 68 -19.88 -3.88 5.71
CA LYS A 68 -20.14 -4.03 4.27
C LYS A 68 -18.86 -4.32 3.49
N ILE A 69 -17.77 -3.57 3.73
CA ILE A 69 -16.51 -3.78 3.01
C ILE A 69 -15.87 -5.13 3.38
N GLN A 70 -15.96 -5.54 4.64
CA GLN A 70 -15.46 -6.84 5.07
C GLN A 70 -16.23 -8.00 4.43
N ASN A 71 -17.57 -7.93 4.38
CA ASN A 71 -18.42 -8.95 3.74
C ASN A 71 -18.27 -9.00 2.23
N TRP A 72 -18.04 -7.84 1.63
CA TRP A 72 -17.76 -7.74 0.20
C TRP A 72 -16.45 -8.44 -0.15
N TRP A 73 -15.42 -8.33 0.71
CA TRP A 73 -14.11 -8.91 0.48
C TRP A 73 -13.97 -10.37 0.90
N LEU A 74 -14.63 -10.81 1.98
CA LEU A 74 -14.44 -12.11 2.61
C LEU A 74 -15.76 -12.85 2.81
N VAL A 75 -15.76 -14.15 2.51
CA VAL A 75 -16.84 -15.07 2.89
C VAL A 75 -16.59 -15.56 4.33
N HIS A 76 -15.36 -16.02 4.59
CA HIS A 76 -14.94 -16.53 5.90
C HIS A 76 -13.98 -15.54 6.55
N LYS A 77 -14.43 -14.91 7.64
CA LYS A 77 -13.68 -13.86 8.34
C LYS A 77 -12.65 -14.40 9.35
N ALA A 78 -12.95 -15.54 9.97
CA ALA A 78 -12.07 -16.12 10.97
C ALA A 78 -10.72 -16.52 10.36
N GLY A 79 -9.64 -15.89 10.82
CA GLY A 79 -8.28 -16.13 10.32
C GLY A 79 -7.98 -15.49 8.95
N ALA A 80 -8.88 -14.67 8.41
CA ALA A 80 -8.67 -13.90 7.19
C ALA A 80 -8.73 -12.40 7.49
N ASN A 81 -8.02 -11.62 6.68
CA ASN A 81 -7.92 -10.18 6.86
C ASN A 81 -8.38 -9.46 5.59
N THR A 82 -8.88 -8.24 5.76
CA THR A 82 -8.84 -7.29 4.65
C THR A 82 -7.38 -6.86 4.39
N PRO A 83 -7.09 -6.15 3.30
CA PRO A 83 -5.74 -5.69 3.03
C PRO A 83 -5.21 -4.79 4.16
N ASN A 84 -3.95 -5.03 4.56
CA ASN A 84 -3.23 -4.14 5.47
C ASN A 84 -2.79 -2.88 4.73
N TRP A 85 -2.75 -1.76 5.42
CA TRP A 85 -2.25 -0.48 4.91
C TRP A 85 -1.00 -0.08 5.69
N ASP A 86 0.02 0.40 4.97
CA ASP A 86 1.24 0.90 5.59
C ASP A 86 0.92 2.11 6.48
N ILE A 87 0.02 2.99 6.02
CA ILE A 87 -0.58 4.05 6.83
C ILE A 87 -2.07 4.15 6.52
N ALA A 88 -2.90 4.30 7.54
CA ALA A 88 -4.25 4.81 7.41
C ALA A 88 -4.44 6.00 8.35
N ALA A 89 -5.04 7.08 7.86
CA ALA A 89 -5.33 8.27 8.65
C ALA A 89 -6.74 8.80 8.38
N THR A 90 -7.45 9.14 9.45
CA THR A 90 -8.79 9.74 9.39
C THR A 90 -8.68 11.23 9.13
N CYS A 91 -9.51 11.77 8.24
CA CYS A 91 -9.50 13.19 7.90
C CYS A 91 -10.88 13.66 7.46
N GLU A 92 -10.98 14.94 7.12
CA GLU A 92 -12.02 15.49 6.27
C GLU A 92 -11.48 15.71 4.86
N ILE A 93 -12.28 15.34 3.87
CA ILE A 93 -12.03 15.58 2.44
C ILE A 93 -13.28 16.30 1.93
N GLU A 94 -13.11 17.54 1.47
CA GLU A 94 -14.22 18.37 0.97
C GLU A 94 -15.39 18.49 1.97
N GLY A 95 -15.07 18.62 3.26
CA GLY A 95 -16.05 18.77 4.35
C GLY A 95 -16.76 17.47 4.75
N ARG A 96 -16.34 16.32 4.21
CA ARG A 96 -16.87 15.00 4.55
C ARG A 96 -15.82 14.16 5.27
N ALA A 97 -16.24 13.36 6.26
CA ALA A 97 -15.38 12.38 6.91
C ALA A 97 -14.79 11.41 5.86
N GLY A 98 -13.46 11.29 5.80
CA GLY A 98 -12.76 10.49 4.80
C GLY A 98 -11.44 9.89 5.30
N LEU A 99 -10.77 9.16 4.41
CA LEU A 99 -9.53 8.44 4.70
C LEU A 99 -8.39 8.87 3.79
N VAL A 100 -7.18 9.00 4.36
CA VAL A 100 -5.93 8.89 3.62
C VAL A 100 -5.40 7.47 3.84
N LEU A 101 -5.16 6.74 2.76
CA LEU A 101 -4.63 5.38 2.77
C LEU A 101 -3.32 5.36 1.99
N VAL A 102 -2.27 4.76 2.58
CA VAL A 102 -0.92 4.74 1.99
C VAL A 102 -0.45 3.31 1.79
N GLU A 103 0.09 3.05 0.60
CA GLU A 103 0.93 1.88 0.29
C GLU A 103 2.37 2.39 0.07
N ALA A 104 3.30 1.95 0.91
CA ALA A 104 4.68 2.42 0.92
C ALA A 104 5.64 1.38 0.34
N LYS A 105 6.65 1.89 -0.38
CA LYS A 105 7.71 1.10 -1.01
C LYS A 105 9.07 1.77 -0.76
N ALA A 106 10.15 0.99 -0.71
CA ALA A 106 11.50 1.54 -0.52
C ALA A 106 12.51 1.09 -1.60
N ASN A 107 12.16 0.10 -2.42
CA ASN A 107 13.03 -0.39 -3.49
C ASN A 107 12.23 -0.90 -4.70
N TRP A 108 12.92 -1.08 -5.82
CA TRP A 108 12.34 -1.55 -7.07
C TRP A 108 11.66 -2.93 -6.97
N PRO A 109 12.26 -3.97 -6.34
CA PRO A 109 11.63 -5.29 -6.26
C PRO A 109 10.33 -5.38 -5.45
N GLU A 110 10.00 -4.38 -4.63
CA GLU A 110 8.72 -4.34 -3.91
C GLU A 110 7.53 -4.05 -4.83
N LEU A 111 7.75 -3.50 -6.03
CA LEU A 111 6.73 -3.24 -7.06
C LEU A 111 6.43 -4.52 -7.86
N LYS A 112 5.77 -5.48 -7.20
CA LYS A 112 5.53 -6.81 -7.75
C LYS A 112 4.32 -6.83 -8.69
N THR A 113 4.48 -7.46 -9.84
CA THR A 113 3.41 -7.70 -10.81
C THR A 113 2.68 -9.03 -10.60
N VAL A 114 3.09 -9.80 -9.58
CA VAL A 114 2.51 -11.12 -9.30
C VAL A 114 1.08 -11.03 -8.77
N GLY A 115 0.27 -12.03 -9.12
CA GLY A 115 -1.05 -12.24 -8.58
C GLY A 115 -1.08 -12.80 -7.16
N LYS A 116 -2.29 -12.95 -6.64
CA LYS A 116 -2.51 -13.66 -5.38
C LYS A 116 -2.30 -15.16 -5.59
N PRO A 117 -1.34 -15.80 -4.91
CA PRO A 117 -1.12 -17.22 -5.10
C PRO A 117 -2.30 -18.04 -4.59
N ARG A 118 -2.70 -19.04 -5.37
CA ARG A 118 -3.61 -20.12 -4.92
C ARG A 118 -2.77 -21.27 -4.41
N ARG A 119 -2.84 -21.56 -3.10
CA ARG A 119 -2.11 -22.71 -2.53
C ARG A 119 -2.79 -24.01 -2.96
N ARG A 120 -2.00 -25.02 -3.34
CA ARG A 120 -2.51 -26.32 -3.81
C ARG A 120 -3.24 -27.10 -2.70
N ASP A 121 -2.83 -26.90 -1.46
CA ASP A 121 -3.37 -27.48 -0.24
C ASP A 121 -4.30 -26.51 0.52
N ALA A 122 -4.81 -25.48 -0.15
CA ALA A 122 -5.72 -24.52 0.46
C ALA A 122 -7.00 -25.21 0.96
N SER A 123 -7.40 -24.90 2.19
CA SER A 123 -8.72 -25.33 2.70
C SER A 123 -9.85 -24.78 1.84
N VAL A 124 -11.02 -25.43 1.86
CA VAL A 124 -12.22 -24.97 1.14
C VAL A 124 -12.52 -23.50 1.47
N LYS A 125 -12.48 -23.12 2.76
CA LYS A 125 -12.69 -21.73 3.20
C LYS A 125 -11.69 -20.75 2.58
N SER A 126 -10.42 -21.16 2.45
CA SER A 126 -9.39 -20.34 1.81
C SER A 126 -9.61 -20.20 0.30
N GLN A 127 -10.14 -21.24 -0.36
CA GLN A 127 -10.48 -21.19 -1.79
C GLN A 127 -11.69 -20.28 -2.02
N GLU A 128 -12.75 -20.42 -1.22
CA GLU A 128 -13.94 -19.56 -1.31
C GLU A 128 -13.60 -18.08 -1.05
N ASN A 129 -12.72 -17.79 -0.11
CA ASN A 129 -12.20 -16.43 0.08
C ASN A 129 -11.37 -15.94 -1.10
N HIS A 130 -10.55 -16.81 -1.70
CA HIS A 130 -9.76 -16.45 -2.88
C HIS A 130 -10.68 -16.07 -4.05
N ASP A 131 -11.70 -16.89 -4.30
CA ASP A 131 -12.66 -16.68 -5.38
C ASP A 131 -13.51 -15.41 -5.11
N ARG A 132 -13.95 -15.18 -3.87
CA ARG A 132 -14.64 -13.94 -3.47
C ARG A 132 -13.81 -12.68 -3.72
N ILE A 133 -12.53 -12.74 -3.44
CA ILE A 133 -11.62 -11.61 -3.67
C ILE A 133 -11.45 -11.33 -5.16
N GLY A 134 -11.41 -12.39 -5.99
CA GLY A 134 -11.45 -12.25 -7.45
C GLY A 134 -12.70 -11.49 -7.91
N LEU A 135 -13.88 -11.90 -7.45
CA LEU A 135 -15.14 -11.23 -7.76
C LEU A 135 -15.16 -9.76 -7.30
N ALA A 136 -14.62 -9.47 -6.12
CA ALA A 136 -14.53 -8.11 -5.60
C ALA A 136 -13.62 -7.22 -6.47
N ILE A 137 -12.46 -7.75 -6.90
CA ILE A 137 -11.56 -7.03 -7.82
C ILE A 137 -12.24 -6.81 -9.19
N ASP A 138 -12.94 -7.80 -9.72
CA ASP A 138 -13.66 -7.69 -10.99
C ASP A 138 -14.80 -6.66 -10.93
N GLU A 139 -15.55 -6.63 -9.83
CA GLU A 139 -16.58 -5.61 -9.57
C GLU A 139 -15.98 -4.21 -9.57
N ALA A 140 -14.89 -4.00 -8.82
CA ALA A 140 -14.22 -2.71 -8.78
C ALA A 140 -13.59 -2.34 -10.13
N CYS A 141 -13.05 -3.30 -10.87
CA CYS A 141 -12.50 -3.11 -12.21
C CYS A 141 -13.57 -2.56 -13.17
N LYS A 142 -14.79 -3.12 -13.13
CA LYS A 142 -15.92 -2.59 -13.91
C LYS A 142 -16.28 -1.17 -13.51
N GLY A 143 -16.29 -0.87 -12.21
CA GLY A 143 -16.54 0.48 -11.70
C GLY A 143 -15.51 1.50 -12.20
N TRP A 144 -14.22 1.19 -12.04
CA TRP A 144 -13.12 2.03 -12.51
C TRP A 144 -13.11 2.25 -14.03
N ARG A 145 -13.57 1.28 -14.82
CA ARG A 145 -13.66 1.41 -16.29
C ARG A 145 -14.59 2.51 -16.77
N SER A 146 -15.48 3.02 -15.92
CA SER A 146 -16.26 4.23 -16.20
C SER A 146 -15.40 5.49 -16.29
N LEU A 147 -14.25 5.51 -15.59
CA LEU A 147 -13.29 6.62 -15.56
C LEU A 147 -12.11 6.38 -16.53
N ASP A 148 -11.65 5.13 -16.66
CA ASP A 148 -10.62 4.74 -17.62
C ASP A 148 -10.98 3.38 -18.27
N PRO A 149 -11.51 3.38 -19.51
CA PRO A 149 -11.89 2.15 -20.20
C PRO A 149 -10.75 1.15 -20.40
N ARG A 150 -9.48 1.59 -20.30
CA ARG A 150 -8.30 0.72 -20.43
C ARG A 150 -7.97 -0.02 -19.14
N LEU A 151 -8.59 0.35 -18.02
CA LEU A 151 -8.25 -0.22 -16.73
C LEU A 151 -8.48 -1.73 -16.72
N SER A 152 -7.47 -2.48 -16.29
CA SER A 152 -7.48 -3.94 -16.34
C SER A 152 -6.84 -4.54 -15.10
N MET A 153 -7.60 -4.60 -14.01
CA MET A 153 -7.20 -5.25 -12.77
C MET A 153 -7.65 -6.71 -12.76
N THR A 154 -6.81 -7.60 -12.23
CA THR A 154 -7.17 -9.01 -12.02
C THR A 154 -6.61 -9.50 -10.69
N LEU A 155 -7.10 -10.63 -10.22
CA LEU A 155 -6.52 -11.31 -9.05
C LEU A 155 -5.11 -11.86 -9.32
N ASP A 156 -4.84 -12.20 -10.58
CA ASP A 156 -3.65 -12.93 -11.03
C ASP A 156 -2.48 -12.03 -11.43
N SER A 157 -2.69 -10.71 -11.43
CA SER A 157 -1.70 -9.72 -11.85
C SER A 157 -1.75 -8.48 -10.98
N HIS A 158 -0.59 -7.97 -10.58
CA HIS A 158 -0.43 -6.74 -9.80
C HIS A 158 -1.34 -6.71 -8.56
N TYR A 159 -1.44 -7.82 -7.81
CA TYR A 159 -2.46 -7.98 -6.77
C TYR A 159 -2.45 -6.88 -5.71
N GLN A 160 -1.27 -6.35 -5.36
CA GLN A 160 -1.17 -5.22 -4.43
C GLN A 160 -1.88 -3.99 -4.97
N LEU A 161 -1.50 -3.52 -6.17
CA LEU A 161 -2.16 -2.42 -6.88
C LEU A 161 -3.67 -2.66 -7.05
N ALA A 162 -4.06 -3.84 -7.54
CA ALA A 162 -5.45 -4.20 -7.78
C ALA A 162 -6.28 -4.12 -6.49
N ASN A 163 -5.77 -4.62 -5.37
CA ASN A 163 -6.50 -4.59 -4.12
C ASN A 163 -6.63 -3.17 -3.54
N ARG A 164 -5.64 -2.29 -3.69
CA ARG A 164 -5.74 -0.89 -3.20
C ARG A 164 -6.75 -0.09 -4.00
N LEU A 165 -6.73 -0.25 -5.32
CA LEU A 165 -7.71 0.37 -6.20
C LEU A 165 -9.12 -0.18 -5.94
N ALA A 166 -9.25 -1.49 -5.70
CA ALA A 166 -10.55 -2.09 -5.38
C ALA A 166 -11.14 -1.55 -4.08
N PHE A 167 -10.33 -1.45 -3.01
CA PHE A 167 -10.78 -0.88 -1.74
C PHE A 167 -11.11 0.60 -1.84
N THR A 168 -10.31 1.37 -2.57
CA THR A 168 -10.55 2.80 -2.79
C THR A 168 -11.90 3.01 -3.47
N TRP A 169 -12.17 2.25 -4.54
CA TRP A 169 -13.48 2.28 -5.21
C TRP A 169 -14.61 1.86 -4.27
N LYS A 170 -14.44 0.74 -3.54
CA LYS A 170 -15.53 0.26 -2.68
C LYS A 170 -15.86 1.24 -1.56
N LEU A 171 -14.87 1.82 -0.90
CA LEU A 171 -15.08 2.86 0.12
C LEU A 171 -15.85 4.06 -0.46
N ALA A 172 -15.51 4.49 -1.67
CA ALA A 172 -16.20 5.58 -2.35
C ALA A 172 -17.67 5.23 -2.66
N THR A 173 -17.95 4.04 -3.20
CA THR A 173 -19.35 3.57 -3.41
C THR A 173 -20.14 3.41 -2.11
N LEU A 174 -19.45 3.30 -0.97
CA LEU A 174 -20.05 3.26 0.36
C LEU A 174 -20.13 4.64 1.02
N GLY A 175 -19.87 5.72 0.27
CA GLY A 175 -20.04 7.09 0.73
C GLY A 175 -18.83 7.71 1.41
N LEU A 176 -17.69 7.02 1.48
CA LEU A 176 -16.47 7.52 2.13
C LEU A 176 -15.47 8.08 1.10
N PRO A 177 -15.17 9.39 1.14
CA PRO A 177 -14.03 9.96 0.43
C PRO A 177 -12.70 9.29 0.77
N VAL A 178 -11.85 9.12 -0.24
CA VAL A 178 -10.54 8.47 -0.08
C VAL A 178 -9.46 9.20 -0.87
N VAL A 179 -8.32 9.45 -0.23
CA VAL A 179 -7.05 9.72 -0.90
C VAL A 179 -6.17 8.48 -0.80
N LEU A 180 -5.91 7.83 -1.93
CA LEU A 180 -4.96 6.72 -2.03
C LEU A 180 -3.59 7.26 -2.43
N VAL A 181 -2.57 7.00 -1.62
CA VAL A 181 -1.19 7.41 -1.87
C VAL A 181 -0.31 6.19 -2.08
N TYR A 182 0.40 6.15 -3.20
CA TYR A 182 1.57 5.29 -3.35
C TYR A 182 2.81 6.11 -2.99
N LEU A 183 3.54 5.64 -1.98
CA LEU A 183 4.66 6.37 -1.40
C LEU A 183 5.99 5.65 -1.62
N GLY A 184 6.90 6.29 -2.37
CA GLY A 184 8.28 5.86 -2.49
C GLY A 184 9.18 6.50 -1.42
N PHE A 185 9.74 5.69 -0.52
CA PHE A 185 10.83 6.12 0.34
C PHE A 185 12.16 6.09 -0.43
N THR A 186 12.86 7.23 -0.47
CA THR A 186 14.06 7.43 -1.28
C THR A 186 15.31 7.61 -0.43
N GLY A 187 16.47 7.20 -0.96
CA GLY A 187 17.78 7.36 -0.33
C GLY A 187 18.15 6.30 0.71
N ASP A 188 17.46 5.16 0.77
CA ASP A 188 17.79 4.08 1.71
C ASP A 188 18.84 3.10 1.14
N GLU A 189 20.11 3.49 1.16
CA GLU A 189 21.20 2.57 0.79
C GLU A 189 21.36 1.38 1.75
N GLY A 190 20.74 1.45 2.93
CA GLY A 190 20.77 0.43 3.96
C GLY A 190 20.09 -0.89 3.57
N ILE A 191 19.26 -0.89 2.53
CA ILE A 191 18.52 -2.06 2.03
C ILE A 191 19.00 -2.56 0.65
N ALA A 192 20.19 -2.17 0.20
CA ALA A 192 20.72 -2.59 -1.10
C ALA A 192 20.80 -4.13 -1.26
N ASP A 193 20.90 -4.88 -0.16
CA ASP A 193 20.82 -6.36 -0.14
C ASP A 193 19.43 -6.91 -0.50
N ALA A 194 18.37 -6.13 -0.35
CA ALA A 194 17.02 -6.50 -0.72
C ALA A 194 16.65 -6.10 -2.16
N GLY A 195 17.53 -5.36 -2.84
CA GLY A 195 17.32 -4.85 -4.19
C GLY A 195 17.74 -3.39 -4.33
N ARG A 196 17.71 -2.88 -5.57
CA ARG A 196 18.01 -1.48 -5.88
C ARG A 196 17.05 -0.54 -5.13
N PRO A 197 17.52 0.25 -4.14
CA PRO A 197 16.68 1.25 -3.46
C PRO A 197 16.28 2.37 -4.42
N PHE A 198 15.19 3.08 -4.11
CA PHE A 198 14.87 4.30 -4.86
C PHE A 198 15.87 5.40 -4.53
N ALA A 199 16.50 5.98 -5.56
CA ALA A 199 17.50 7.02 -5.35
C ALA A 199 16.88 8.36 -4.93
N ASP A 200 15.87 8.80 -5.68
CA ASP A 200 15.21 10.10 -5.55
C ASP A 200 13.77 10.03 -6.09
N ASP A 201 13.08 11.17 -6.13
CA ASP A 201 11.71 11.26 -6.66
C ASP A 201 11.63 10.80 -8.12
N ALA A 202 12.58 11.20 -8.97
CA ALA A 202 12.56 10.84 -10.38
C ALA A 202 12.66 9.32 -10.58
N ASP A 203 13.53 8.65 -9.81
CA ASP A 203 13.64 7.19 -9.84
C ASP A 203 12.37 6.50 -9.33
N TRP A 204 11.74 7.03 -8.26
CA TRP A 204 10.42 6.56 -7.80
C TRP A 204 9.34 6.72 -8.86
N GLN A 205 9.18 7.92 -9.45
CA GLN A 205 8.14 8.17 -10.44
C GLN A 205 8.33 7.29 -11.67
N LYS A 206 9.57 7.07 -12.11
CA LYS A 206 9.89 6.13 -13.19
C LYS A 206 9.47 4.70 -12.84
N ALA A 207 9.83 4.21 -11.66
CA ALA A 207 9.49 2.87 -11.20
C ALA A 207 7.97 2.67 -11.09
N PHE A 208 7.30 3.63 -10.44
CA PHE A 208 5.85 3.63 -10.25
C PHE A 208 5.12 3.67 -11.60
N THR A 209 5.52 4.56 -12.49
CA THR A 209 5.01 4.66 -13.87
C THR A 209 5.08 3.32 -14.60
N ALA A 210 6.25 2.69 -14.60
CA ALA A 210 6.46 1.41 -15.25
C ALA A 210 5.58 0.31 -14.63
N HIS A 211 5.34 0.37 -13.31
CA HIS A 211 4.51 -0.59 -12.59
C HIS A 211 3.02 -0.44 -12.89
N VAL A 212 2.49 0.79 -12.98
CA VAL A 212 1.03 1.02 -13.08
C VAL A 212 0.52 1.15 -14.51
N SER A 213 1.35 1.64 -15.45
CA SER A 213 0.92 1.90 -16.84
C SER A 213 0.35 0.71 -17.60
N PRO A 214 0.69 -0.57 -17.32
CA PRO A 214 0.01 -1.71 -17.95
C PRO A 214 -1.44 -1.92 -17.47
N ILE A 215 -1.83 -1.32 -16.33
CA ILE A 215 -3.07 -1.63 -15.63
C ILE A 215 -4.03 -0.43 -15.59
N ILE A 216 -3.51 0.78 -15.47
CA ILE A 216 -4.28 2.01 -15.26
C ILE A 216 -3.59 3.19 -15.93
N SER A 217 -4.36 4.10 -16.51
CA SER A 217 -3.81 5.33 -17.06
C SER A 217 -3.28 6.26 -15.98
N GLN A 218 -2.10 6.83 -16.25
CA GLN A 218 -1.52 7.87 -15.41
C GLN A 218 -2.39 9.11 -15.29
N SER A 219 -3.28 9.35 -16.26
CA SER A 219 -4.19 10.49 -16.17
C SER A 219 -5.07 10.43 -14.94
N LEU A 220 -5.37 9.24 -14.39
CA LEU A 220 -6.18 9.14 -13.17
C LEU A 220 -5.44 9.56 -11.89
N PHE A 221 -4.12 9.77 -11.95
CA PHE A 221 -3.34 10.26 -10.82
C PHE A 221 -3.30 11.78 -10.82
N GLU A 222 -3.02 12.37 -9.65
CA GLU A 222 -2.77 13.80 -9.48
C GLU A 222 -3.97 14.72 -9.76
N GLN A 223 -5.19 14.17 -9.81
CA GLN A 223 -6.41 14.95 -10.00
C GLN A 223 -7.56 14.43 -9.13
N ARG A 224 -8.56 15.30 -8.95
CA ARG A 224 -9.83 14.94 -8.31
C ARG A 224 -10.61 14.02 -9.23
N LEU A 225 -10.94 12.84 -8.73
CA LEU A 225 -11.88 11.91 -9.34
C LEU A 225 -13.19 11.93 -8.55
N GLU A 226 -14.22 11.37 -9.17
CA GLU A 226 -15.52 11.22 -8.55
C GLU A 226 -16.08 9.82 -8.83
N ILE A 227 -16.48 9.14 -7.78
CA ILE A 227 -17.18 7.85 -7.84
C ILE A 227 -18.50 8.03 -7.11
N GLU A 228 -19.61 8.00 -7.85
CA GLU A 228 -20.97 8.16 -7.29
C GLU A 228 -21.14 9.45 -6.44
N GLY A 229 -20.58 10.57 -6.91
CA GLY A 229 -20.62 11.84 -6.17
C GLY A 229 -19.67 11.91 -4.97
N VAL A 230 -18.80 10.92 -4.79
CA VAL A 230 -17.82 10.85 -3.70
C VAL A 230 -16.42 11.18 -4.22
N PRO A 231 -15.72 12.17 -3.64
CA PRO A 231 -14.38 12.56 -4.09
C PRO A 231 -13.36 11.46 -3.80
N VAL A 232 -12.54 11.17 -4.82
CA VAL A 232 -11.44 10.21 -4.75
C VAL A 232 -10.18 10.82 -5.36
N TRP A 233 -9.03 10.55 -4.76
CA TRP A 233 -7.73 10.99 -5.28
C TRP A 233 -6.77 9.80 -5.31
N LEU A 234 -6.03 9.68 -6.42
CA LEU A 234 -4.93 8.73 -6.56
C LEU A 234 -3.64 9.53 -6.69
N LEU A 235 -2.67 9.33 -5.80
CA LEU A 235 -1.45 10.13 -5.75
C LEU A 235 -0.20 9.23 -5.79
N SER A 236 0.82 9.67 -6.53
CA SER A 236 2.16 9.12 -6.50
C SER A 236 3.10 10.13 -5.83
N ARG A 237 3.64 9.78 -4.67
CA ARG A 237 4.49 10.68 -3.87
C ARG A 237 5.78 9.98 -3.50
N SER A 238 6.83 10.78 -3.30
CA SER A 238 8.06 10.28 -2.70
C SER A 238 8.45 11.10 -1.48
N ARG A 239 9.29 10.50 -0.65
CA ARG A 239 9.83 11.12 0.56
C ARG A 239 11.22 10.55 0.81
N LYS A 240 12.17 11.44 1.11
CA LYS A 240 13.48 11.03 1.62
C LYS A 240 13.34 10.35 2.98
N VAL A 241 14.06 9.26 3.20
CA VAL A 241 14.09 8.60 4.50
C VAL A 241 14.66 9.51 5.59
N LEU A 242 14.13 9.40 6.80
CA LEU A 242 14.64 10.13 7.97
C LEU A 242 16.02 9.61 8.37
N GLU A 243 16.18 8.29 8.33
CA GLU A 243 17.43 7.59 8.58
C GLU A 243 17.51 6.35 7.68
N VAL A 244 18.72 6.05 7.19
CA VAL A 244 18.97 4.83 6.43
C VAL A 244 18.71 3.58 7.29
N SER A 245 18.26 2.50 6.66
CA SER A 245 18.08 1.23 7.32
C SER A 245 19.43 0.67 7.82
N PRO A 246 19.43 -0.09 8.94
CA PRO A 246 20.62 -0.84 9.33
C PRO A 246 21.01 -1.83 8.23
N ARG A 247 22.31 -1.95 7.95
CA ARG A 247 22.81 -3.01 7.06
C ARG A 247 22.65 -4.37 7.73
N ARG A 248 22.32 -5.42 6.97
CA ARG A 248 22.38 -6.79 7.51
C ARG A 248 23.82 -7.10 7.90
N PRO A 249 24.07 -7.65 9.11
CA PRO A 249 25.39 -8.17 9.42
C PRO A 249 25.72 -9.29 8.42
N TYR A 250 26.94 -9.26 7.90
CA TYR A 250 27.45 -10.26 6.98
C TYR A 250 27.49 -11.63 7.68
N THR A 251 26.52 -12.49 7.42
CA THR A 251 26.58 -13.89 7.87
C THR A 251 27.41 -14.68 6.86
N LYS A 252 28.52 -15.28 7.31
CA LYS A 252 29.51 -16.00 6.51
C LYS A 252 29.00 -17.23 5.73
N ASP A 253 27.71 -17.56 5.82
CA ASP A 253 27.12 -18.76 5.21
C ASP A 253 26.27 -18.44 3.99
N ASN A 254 26.82 -17.67 3.05
CA ASN A 254 26.27 -17.58 1.71
C ASN A 254 26.86 -18.71 0.85
N PRO A 255 26.06 -19.63 0.29
CA PRO A 255 26.56 -20.75 -0.51
C PRO A 255 27.39 -20.31 -1.75
N GLY A 256 27.20 -19.07 -2.20
CA GLY A 256 27.93 -18.47 -3.33
C GLY A 256 29.42 -18.20 -3.07
N ASP A 257 29.87 -18.11 -1.81
CA ASP A 257 31.27 -17.80 -1.48
C ASP A 257 32.18 -19.04 -1.40
N ARG A 258 31.62 -20.26 -1.51
CA ARG A 258 32.45 -21.48 -1.66
C ARG A 258 33.09 -21.61 -3.05
N ALA A 259 32.51 -20.97 -4.07
CA ALA A 259 33.02 -21.07 -5.44
C ALA A 259 34.30 -20.24 -5.70
N VAL A 260 34.52 -19.16 -4.94
CA VAL A 260 35.67 -18.26 -5.18
C VAL A 260 36.94 -18.74 -4.45
N ARG A 261 36.81 -19.59 -3.41
CA ARG A 261 37.97 -20.08 -2.63
C ARG A 261 38.66 -21.34 -3.18
N GLN A 262 38.09 -22.02 -4.17
CA GLN A 262 38.72 -23.22 -4.76
C GLN A 262 39.56 -22.94 -6.03
N GLN A 263 39.49 -21.75 -6.63
CA GLN A 263 40.31 -21.43 -7.81
C GLN A 263 41.69 -20.79 -7.50
N GLY A 264 42.00 -20.53 -6.22
CA GLY A 264 43.25 -19.88 -5.80
C GLY A 264 44.36 -20.79 -5.27
N LYS A 265 44.19 -22.12 -5.32
CA LYS A 265 45.17 -23.07 -4.75
C LYS A 265 45.52 -24.20 -5.72
N PHE A 266 46.12 -23.90 -6.87
CA PHE A 266 47.04 -24.81 -7.56
C PHE A 266 47.88 -24.00 -8.56
N LYS A 267 48.97 -23.43 -8.06
CA LYS A 267 50.19 -23.14 -8.82
C LYS A 267 51.36 -23.30 -7.86
N LEU A 268 52.01 -24.46 -7.94
CA LEU A 268 53.43 -24.72 -7.75
C LEU A 268 53.69 -26.09 -8.40
#